data_AF-A0A7R9MMI7-F1
#
_entry.id   AF-A0A7R9MMI7-F1
#
_cell.length_a   1.000
_cell.length_b   1.000
_cell.length_c   1.000
_cell.angle_alpha   90.00
_cell.angle_beta   90.00
_cell.angle_gamma   90.00
#
_symmetry.space_group_name_H-M   'P 1'
#
loop_
_entity.id
_entity.type
_entity.pdbx_description
1 polymer ?
#
loop_
_entity_poly.entity_id
_entity_poly.type
_entity_poly.pdbx_seq_one_letter_code
_entity_poly.pdbx_strand_id
1 'polypeptide(L)'
;MFFRGQYYQIGDIVSVEDVNGGTYFAQIRGFLQDQYCEKSAVITWLLPSEASREDVFEPCTYFLGPEEDIPRKLECMNFVCHAPSDYYKDRYSPYPTLLSRPESGFIWTRIGPQMTKISNKDQILKESELSDSNDN
;
A
#
# COMPACT_ATOMS: atom_id res chain seq x y z
N MET A 1 -23.40 4.14 -6.37
CA MET A 1 -23.76 3.17 -7.42
C MET A 1 -24.49 2.01 -6.77
N PHE A 2 -25.72 1.69 -7.20
CA PHE A 2 -26.47 0.55 -6.66
C PHE A 2 -26.21 -0.72 -7.47
N PHE A 3 -25.86 -1.81 -6.79
CA PHE A 3 -25.57 -3.10 -7.40
C PHE A 3 -25.84 -4.25 -6.43
N ARG A 4 -26.56 -5.29 -6.90
CA ARG A 4 -26.91 -6.50 -6.11
C ARG A 4 -27.44 -6.23 -4.69
N GLY A 5 -28.25 -5.18 -4.52
CA GLY A 5 -28.83 -4.85 -3.20
C GLY A 5 -27.95 -3.97 -2.31
N GLN A 6 -26.71 -3.68 -2.72
CA GLN A 6 -25.78 -2.83 -1.98
C GLN A 6 -25.55 -1.49 -2.69
N TYR A 7 -25.37 -0.42 -1.91
CA TYR A 7 -24.96 0.87 -2.42
C TYR A 7 -23.47 1.06 -2.22
N TYR A 8 -22.74 1.29 -3.31
CA TYR A 8 -21.31 1.56 -3.34
C TYR A 8 -21.04 3.05 -3.54
N GLN A 9 -20.03 3.57 -2.86
CA GLN A 9 -19.57 4.95 -2.92
C GLN A 9 -18.07 5.00 -3.22
N ILE A 10 -17.60 6.17 -3.66
CA ILE A 10 -16.17 6.43 -3.80
C ILE A 10 -15.57 6.47 -2.39
N GLY A 11 -14.51 5.70 -2.17
CA GLY A 11 -13.85 5.53 -0.88
C GLY A 11 -14.19 4.21 -0.19
N ASP A 12 -15.27 3.53 -0.59
CA ASP A 12 -15.66 2.24 -0.01
C ASP A 12 -14.58 1.18 -0.19
N ILE A 13 -14.49 0.30 0.81
CA ILE A 13 -13.59 -0.83 0.80
C ILE A 13 -14.32 -2.06 0.29
N VAL A 14 -13.67 -2.76 -0.64
CA VAL A 14 -14.15 -4.00 -1.22
C VAL A 14 -13.09 -5.09 -1.13
N SER A 15 -13.54 -6.34 -1.05
CA SER A 15 -12.69 -7.50 -1.27
C SER A 15 -12.84 -8.02 -2.68
N VAL A 16 -11.74 -8.49 -3.24
CA VAL A 16 -11.63 -9.05 -4.59
C VAL A 16 -11.02 -10.44 -4.44
N GLU A 17 -11.76 -11.44 -4.91
CA GLU A 17 -11.29 -12.82 -4.94
C GLU A 17 -10.44 -13.04 -6.21
N ASP A 18 -9.22 -13.55 -6.03
CA ASP A 18 -8.38 -14.00 -7.13
C ASP A 18 -8.76 -15.41 -7.58
N VAL A 19 -8.46 -15.73 -8.84
CA VAL A 19 -8.71 -17.05 -9.44
C VAL A 19 -7.96 -18.15 -8.68
N ASN A 20 -6.84 -17.81 -8.04
CA ASN A 20 -6.05 -18.74 -7.23
C ASN A 20 -6.56 -18.89 -5.78
N GLY A 21 -7.68 -18.26 -5.41
CA GLY A 21 -8.31 -18.38 -4.09
C GLY A 21 -7.80 -17.40 -3.04
N GLY A 22 -6.98 -16.41 -3.40
CA GLY A 22 -6.56 -15.34 -2.49
C GLY A 22 -7.60 -14.22 -2.40
N THR A 23 -7.83 -13.68 -1.21
CA THR A 23 -8.69 -12.50 -1.01
C THR A 23 -7.82 -11.25 -0.87
N TYR A 24 -8.07 -10.26 -1.73
CA TYR A 24 -7.37 -8.99 -1.72
C TYR A 24 -8.33 -7.86 -1.39
N PHE A 25 -7.85 -6.81 -0.73
CA PHE A 25 -8.65 -5.65 -0.41
C PHE A 25 -8.28 -4.47 -1.31
N ALA A 26 -9.26 -3.64 -1.61
CA ALA A 26 -9.07 -2.46 -2.42
C ALA A 26 -10.06 -1.36 -2.05
N GLN A 27 -9.66 -0.11 -2.31
CA GLN A 27 -10.50 1.06 -2.14
C GLN A 27 -11.07 1.49 -3.50
N ILE A 28 -12.37 1.78 -3.56
CA ILE A 28 -13.00 2.31 -4.78
C ILE A 28 -12.61 3.77 -4.99
N ARG A 29 -12.07 4.07 -6.17
CA ARG A 29 -11.72 5.43 -6.61
C ARG A 29 -12.76 6.03 -7.55
N GLY A 30 -13.45 5.19 -8.31
CA GLY A 30 -14.46 5.64 -9.27
C GLY A 30 -15.29 4.49 -9.81
N PHE A 31 -16.32 4.84 -10.56
CA PHE A 31 -17.22 3.87 -11.21
C PHE A 31 -17.25 4.14 -12.71
N LEU A 32 -17.47 3.08 -13.48
CA LEU A 32 -17.70 3.12 -14.91
C LEU A 32 -18.92 2.24 -15.22
N GLN A 33 -19.76 2.70 -16.14
CA GLN A 33 -20.82 1.88 -16.70
C GLN A 33 -20.69 1.89 -18.22
N ASP A 34 -20.74 0.71 -18.84
CA ASP A 34 -20.65 0.57 -20.28
C ASP A 34 -22.03 0.69 -20.97
N GLN A 35 -22.04 0.59 -22.30
CA GLN A 35 -23.27 0.64 -23.10
C GLN A 35 -24.22 -0.54 -22.87
N TYR A 36 -23.74 -1.65 -22.30
CA TYR A 36 -24.54 -2.83 -21.96
C TYR A 36 -25.02 -2.79 -20.50
N CYS A 37 -24.84 -1.66 -19.81
CA CYS A 37 -25.18 -1.45 -18.41
C CYS A 37 -24.37 -2.32 -17.42
N GLU A 38 -23.25 -2.89 -17.88
CA GLU A 38 -22.26 -3.52 -17.03
C GLU A 38 -21.60 -2.45 -16.16
N LYS A 39 -21.52 -2.72 -14.86
CA LYS A 39 -20.96 -1.80 -13.87
C LYS A 39 -19.58 -2.28 -13.49
N SER A 40 -18.63 -1.36 -13.53
CA SER A 40 -17.24 -1.58 -13.17
C SER A 40 -16.78 -0.49 -12.20
N ALA A 41 -15.75 -0.77 -11.43
CA ALA A 41 -15.12 0.18 -10.53
C ALA A 41 -13.62 0.25 -10.80
N VAL A 42 -13.09 1.46 -10.66
CA VAL A 42 -11.66 1.73 -10.66
C VAL A 42 -11.21 1.73 -9.21
N ILE A 43 -10.16 0.99 -8.90
CA ILE A 43 -9.75 0.70 -7.53
C ILE A 43 -8.28 1.06 -7.29
N THR A 44 -7.94 1.27 -6.03
CA THR A 44 -6.57 1.31 -5.53
C THR A 44 -6.38 0.13 -4.60
N TRP A 45 -5.38 -0.71 -4.87
CA TRP A 45 -5.12 -1.91 -4.08
C TRP A 45 -4.67 -1.54 -2.67
N LEU A 46 -5.04 -2.37 -1.69
CA LEU A 46 -4.55 -2.27 -0.32
C LEU A 46 -3.58 -3.41 -0.06
N LEU A 47 -2.37 -3.07 0.35
CA LEU A 47 -1.32 -4.03 0.61
C LEU A 47 -1.34 -4.45 2.09
N PRO A 48 -1.34 -5.76 2.38
CA PRO A 48 -1.28 -6.26 3.75
C PRO A 48 0.10 -5.98 4.36
N SER A 49 0.13 -5.63 5.65
CA SER A 49 1.35 -5.67 6.47
C SER A 49 1.53 -7.04 7.11
N GLU A 50 2.71 -7.30 7.69
CA GLU A 50 3.03 -8.54 8.42
C GLU A 50 2.06 -8.85 9.58
N ALA A 51 1.35 -7.83 10.09
CA ALA A 51 0.37 -7.98 11.16
C ALA A 51 -1.05 -8.32 10.67
N SER A 52 -1.30 -8.28 9.36
CA SER A 52 -2.65 -8.48 8.80
C SER A 52 -3.05 -9.96 8.75
N ARG A 53 -4.34 -10.23 8.92
CA ARG A 53 -4.94 -11.56 8.74
C ARG A 53 -5.63 -11.61 7.37
N GLU A 54 -5.50 -12.72 6.66
CA GLU A 54 -6.05 -12.85 5.29
C GLU A 54 -7.59 -12.75 5.24
N ASP A 55 -8.28 -13.23 6.28
CA ASP A 55 -9.74 -13.30 6.31
C ASP A 55 -10.43 -12.06 6.91
N VAL A 56 -9.69 -11.18 7.58
CA VAL A 56 -10.27 -10.07 8.35
C VAL A 56 -9.64 -8.75 7.95
N PHE A 57 -10.48 -7.83 7.50
CA PHE A 57 -10.04 -6.50 7.13
C PHE A 57 -9.88 -5.60 8.37
N GLU A 58 -8.64 -5.23 8.67
CA GLU A 58 -8.30 -4.24 9.70
C GLU A 58 -7.64 -3.01 9.06
N PRO A 59 -8.29 -1.83 9.02
CA PRO A 59 -7.76 -0.67 8.29
C PRO A 59 -6.33 -0.25 8.66
N CYS A 60 -5.91 -0.49 9.91
CA CYS A 60 -4.57 -0.13 10.40
C CYS A 60 -3.46 -1.05 9.89
N THR A 61 -3.80 -2.28 9.46
CA THR A 61 -2.82 -3.27 9.00
C THR A 61 -2.59 -3.20 7.49
N TYR A 62 -3.28 -2.30 6.79
CA TYR A 62 -3.17 -2.13 5.34
C TYR A 62 -2.66 -0.74 4.98
N PHE A 63 -1.93 -0.66 3.87
CA PHE A 63 -1.44 0.60 3.32
C PHE A 63 -1.76 0.71 1.83
N LEU A 64 -1.71 1.94 1.28
CA LEU A 64 -1.97 2.18 -0.14
C LEU A 64 -0.97 1.44 -1.01
N GLY A 65 -1.52 0.57 -1.85
CA GLY A 65 -0.82 -0.13 -2.91
C GLY A 65 -0.91 0.62 -4.25
N PRO A 66 -0.57 -0.09 -5.35
CA PRO A 66 -0.67 0.45 -6.68
C PRO A 66 -2.11 0.78 -7.08
N GLU A 67 -2.27 1.78 -7.94
CA GLU A 67 -3.54 2.09 -8.56
C GLU A 67 -3.79 1.15 -9.74
N GLU A 68 -5.02 0.66 -9.88
CA GLU A 68 -5.43 -0.12 -11.04
C GLU A 68 -5.87 0.83 -12.15
N ASP A 69 -5.24 0.72 -13.33
CA ASP A 69 -5.60 1.51 -14.51
C ASP A 69 -6.86 0.97 -15.22
N ILE A 70 -7.09 -0.34 -15.12
CA ILE A 70 -8.18 -1.03 -15.81
C ILE A 70 -9.37 -1.20 -14.85
N PRO A 71 -10.56 -0.65 -15.17
CA PRO A 71 -11.75 -0.86 -14.36
C PRO A 71 -12.08 -2.36 -14.24
N ARG A 72 -12.30 -2.82 -13.01
CA ARG A 72 -12.73 -4.19 -12.71
C ARG A 72 -14.25 -4.25 -12.59
N LYS A 73 -14.86 -5.35 -13.04
CA LYS A 73 -16.31 -5.53 -12.94
C LYS A 73 -16.74 -5.54 -11.47
N LEU A 74 -17.86 -4.90 -11.17
CA LEU A 74 -18.39 -4.88 -9.80
C LEU A 74 -18.85 -6.29 -9.35
N GLU A 75 -19.01 -7.23 -10.30
CA GLU A 75 -19.33 -8.64 -10.05
C GLU A 75 -18.25 -9.42 -9.28
N CYS A 76 -16.98 -9.02 -9.39
CA CYS A 76 -15.88 -9.67 -8.67
C CYS A 76 -15.53 -8.97 -7.36
N MET A 77 -16.36 -8.02 -6.92
CA MET A 77 -16.13 -7.23 -5.71
C MET A 77 -17.22 -7.52 -4.67
N ASN A 78 -16.79 -7.84 -3.47
CA ASN A 78 -17.67 -7.96 -2.31
C ASN A 78 -17.51 -6.73 -1.41
N PHE A 79 -18.62 -6.19 -0.93
CA PHE A 79 -18.60 -5.02 -0.04
C PHE A 79 -18.05 -5.40 1.34
N VAL A 80 -17.12 -4.60 1.86
CA VAL A 80 -16.53 -4.80 3.19
C VAL A 80 -17.03 -3.72 4.15
N CYS A 81 -16.73 -2.45 3.86
CA CYS A 81 -17.18 -1.32 4.68
C CYS A 81 -17.19 0.00 3.92
N HIS A 82 -17.92 0.97 4.48
CA HIS A 82 -17.84 2.36 4.06
C HIS A 82 -16.59 3.01 4.63
N ALA A 83 -15.86 3.72 3.78
CA ALA A 83 -14.71 4.51 4.20
C ALA A 83 -14.65 5.83 3.42
N PRO A 84 -14.17 6.92 4.06
CA PRO A 84 -13.89 8.16 3.35
C PRO A 84 -12.88 7.96 2.22
N SER A 85 -13.03 8.69 1.12
CA SER A 85 -12.17 8.59 -0.07
C SER A 85 -10.73 9.07 0.15
N ASP A 86 -10.51 9.78 1.25
CA ASP A 86 -9.25 10.30 1.74
C ASP A 86 -8.69 9.51 2.94
N TYR A 87 -9.36 8.44 3.40
CA TYR A 87 -8.97 7.68 4.60
C TYR A 87 -7.50 7.29 4.61
N TYR A 88 -6.98 6.77 3.48
CA TYR A 88 -5.57 6.40 3.35
C TYR A 88 -4.68 7.51 2.75
N LYS A 89 -5.26 8.60 2.25
CA LYS A 89 -4.54 9.69 1.60
C LYS A 89 -4.15 10.79 2.57
N ASP A 90 -4.95 11.00 3.61
CA ASP A 90 -4.75 12.09 4.55
C ASP A 90 -3.85 11.67 5.73
N ARG A 91 -2.73 12.39 5.90
CA ARG A 91 -1.80 12.23 7.02
C ARG A 91 -2.26 12.94 8.30
N TYR A 92 -3.26 13.81 8.18
CA TYR A 92 -3.83 14.60 9.28
C TYR A 92 -5.22 14.11 9.69
N SER A 93 -5.68 13.02 9.09
CA SER A 93 -6.94 12.37 9.44
C SER A 93 -6.93 11.96 10.92
N PRO A 94 -8.06 12.11 11.63
CA PRO A 94 -8.18 11.67 13.03
C PRO A 94 -8.07 10.14 13.18
N TYR A 95 -8.08 9.40 12.07
CA TYR A 95 -7.89 7.96 12.06
C TYR A 95 -6.38 7.65 11.96
N PRO A 96 -5.79 6.96 12.96
CA PRO A 96 -4.38 6.62 12.94
C PRO A 96 -4.10 5.62 11.81
N THR A 97 -3.58 6.10 10.68
CA THR A 97 -2.99 5.23 9.67
C THR A 97 -1.57 4.91 10.13
N LEU A 98 -1.27 3.62 10.36
CA LEU A 98 0.10 3.19 10.61
C LEU A 98 0.89 3.36 9.31
N LEU A 99 1.40 4.56 9.08
CA LEU A 99 2.41 4.82 8.07
C LEU A 99 3.76 4.28 8.56
N SER A 100 3.81 2.98 8.86
CA SER A 100 5.08 2.26 8.76
C SER A 100 5.39 2.20 7.27
N ARG A 101 5.95 3.30 6.74
CA ARG A 101 6.71 3.22 5.50
C ARG A 101 7.62 2.01 5.67
N PRO A 102 7.54 0.96 4.83
CA PRO A 102 8.66 0.04 4.76
C PRO A 102 9.89 0.92 4.46
N GLU A 103 10.93 0.84 5.30
CA GLU A 103 12.19 1.58 5.07
C GLU A 103 12.81 1.25 3.70
N SER A 104 12.32 0.19 3.07
CA SER A 104 12.56 -0.16 1.67
C SER A 104 11.44 0.38 0.78
N GLY A 105 11.65 1.56 0.21
CA GLY A 105 10.87 1.99 -0.95
C GLY A 105 11.19 1.09 -2.13
N PHE A 106 10.19 0.41 -2.68
CA PHE A 106 10.35 -0.31 -3.95
C PHE A 106 10.53 0.71 -5.09
N ILE A 107 11.77 1.14 -5.28
CA ILE A 107 12.20 1.79 -6.51
C ILE A 107 12.43 0.67 -7.51
N TRP A 108 11.59 0.60 -8.54
CA TRP A 108 11.82 -0.26 -9.70
C TRP A 108 12.96 0.33 -10.53
N THR A 109 14.21 0.16 -10.08
CA THR A 109 15.39 0.48 -10.89
C THR A 109 16.46 -0.57 -10.64
N ARG A 110 16.60 -1.42 -11.67
CA ARG A 110 17.70 -2.34 -12.03
C ARG A 110 18.60 -2.84 -10.90
N ILE A 111 18.66 -4.18 -10.80
CA ILE A 111 19.66 -4.95 -10.06
C ILE A 111 21.07 -4.42 -10.39
N GLY A 112 21.64 -3.71 -9.44
CA GLY A 112 23.01 -3.19 -9.43
C GLY A 112 23.48 -3.14 -7.96
N PRO A 113 24.81 -3.14 -7.70
CA PRO A 113 25.32 -3.36 -6.35
C PRO A 113 24.82 -2.30 -5.37
N GLN A 114 24.23 -2.78 -4.28
CA GLN A 114 23.61 -2.01 -3.21
C GLN A 114 24.65 -1.12 -2.51
N MET A 115 24.37 0.18 -2.38
CA MET A 115 25.17 1.07 -1.53
C MET A 115 24.78 0.87 -0.07
N THR A 116 25.66 0.26 0.72
CA THR A 116 25.54 0.19 2.17
C THR A 116 25.91 1.53 2.80
N LYS A 117 25.00 2.06 3.64
CA LYS A 117 25.24 3.29 4.41
C LYS A 117 26.14 2.95 5.59
N ILE A 118 27.38 3.43 5.56
CA ILE A 118 28.31 3.28 6.69
C ILE A 118 27.85 4.27 7.78
N SER A 119 27.24 3.75 8.84
CA SER A 119 27.03 4.52 10.07
C SER A 119 28.13 4.13 11.04
N ASN A 120 29.13 5.00 11.21
CA ASN A 120 29.96 5.11 12.41
C ASN A 120 30.73 6.44 12.34
N LYS A 121 30.23 7.49 13.02
CA LYS A 121 30.91 8.79 13.09
C LYS A 121 32.01 8.86 14.16
N ASP A 122 32.17 7.82 14.99
CA ASP A 122 33.01 7.93 16.19
C ASP A 122 34.30 7.09 16.16
N GLN A 123 34.65 6.47 15.02
CA GLN A 123 35.92 5.71 14.88
C GLN A 123 36.97 6.38 13.97
N ILE A 124 36.60 7.35 13.13
CA ILE A 124 37.53 7.93 12.13
C ILE A 124 38.50 8.96 12.74
N LEU A 125 38.25 9.47 13.96
CA LEU A 125 39.11 10.47 14.61
C LEU A 125 40.16 9.88 15.57
N LYS A 126 40.25 8.54 15.73
CA LYS A 126 41.29 7.91 16.56
C LYS A 126 42.43 7.26 15.78
N GLU A 127 42.27 7.05 14.48
CA GLU A 127 43.32 6.46 13.63
C GLU A 127 44.24 7.50 12.96
N SER A 128 43.95 8.81 13.06
CA SER A 128 44.82 9.86 12.54
C SER A 128 45.90 10.35 13.52
N GLU A 129 45.91 9.90 14.78
CA GLU A 129 46.94 10.29 15.77
C GLU A 129 47.97 9.19 16.06
N LEU A 130 47.82 7.98 15.49
CA LEU A 130 48.76 6.86 15.73
C LEU A 130 49.73 6.57 14.58
N SER A 131 49.70 7.34 13.48
CA SER A 131 50.60 7.16 12.33
C SER A 131 51.85 8.03 12.35
N ASP A 132 51.96 9.00 13.26
CA ASP A 132 53.07 9.97 13.27
C ASP A 132 54.17 9.62 14.31
N SER A 133 54.35 8.36 14.67
CA SER A 133 55.33 7.98 15.71
C SER A 133 56.17 6.74 15.44
N ASN A 134 56.29 6.28 14.18
CA ASN A 134 57.25 5.24 13.82
C ASN A 134 58.05 5.62 12.56
N ASP A 135 58.91 6.63 12.71
CA ASP A 135 60.15 6.77 11.95
C ASP A 135 61.25 7.20 12.93
N ASN A 136 62.05 6.23 13.39
CA ASN A 136 63.36 6.40 14.02
C ASN A 136 64.18 5.12 13.83
#